data_AF-J9GY38-F1
#
_entry.id   AF-J9GY38-F1
#
_cell.length_a   1.000
_cell.length_b   1.000
_cell.length_c   1.000
_cell.angle_alpha   90.00
_cell.angle_beta   90.00
_cell.angle_gamma   90.00
#
_symmetry.space_group_name_H-M   'P 1'
#
loop_
_entity.id
_entity.type
_entity.pdbx_description
1 polymer ?
#
loop_
_entity_poly.entity_id
_entity_poly.type
_entity_poly.pdbx_seq_one_letter_code
_entity_poly.pdbx_strand_id
1 'polypeptide(L)'
;MIQKVKQANSIRARKAPGHCFTGSSYNAKELADNPSLQLDYIAAPPRMAYYIKHSTQIYNIYLKYIAPEDIHVYSIDEVFIDLTSYLDTLRLTPHEFAMKMIRDVYQTTGITATAGIGTNMYLAKITMDIVAKHMPADKDGVRIAELDEMSYRRQLWDHRPLTDFWRVGRGYAKKLEERAIYYGRYCSLLRREANGFLQ
;
A
#
# COMPACT_ATOMS: atom_id res chain seq x y z
N MET A 1 17.64 -13.39 -7.81
CA MET A 1 16.52 -14.00 -8.56
C MET A 1 16.89 -15.39 -9.08
N ILE A 2 17.92 -15.51 -9.91
CA ILE A 2 18.38 -16.77 -10.52
C ILE A 2 18.53 -17.92 -9.50
N GLN A 3 19.18 -17.68 -8.37
CA GLN A 3 19.35 -18.71 -7.33
C GLN A 3 18.02 -19.20 -6.73
N LYS A 4 17.06 -18.30 -6.49
CA LYS A 4 15.74 -18.67 -5.98
C LYS A 4 14.95 -19.50 -7.01
N VAL A 5 15.05 -19.14 -8.29
CA VAL A 5 14.42 -19.90 -9.39
C VAL A 5 15.05 -21.28 -9.50
N LYS A 6 16.37 -21.40 -9.39
CA LYS A 6 17.07 -22.70 -9.36
C LYS A 6 16.59 -23.59 -8.19
N GLN A 7 16.45 -23.01 -7.00
CA GLN A 7 15.92 -23.72 -5.83
C GLN A 7 14.46 -24.13 -6.00
N ALA A 8 13.61 -23.26 -6.56
CA ALA A 8 12.22 -23.59 -6.86
C ALA A 8 12.14 -24.74 -7.87
N ASN A 9 12.97 -24.70 -8.93
CA ASN A 9 13.03 -25.74 -9.94
C ASN A 9 13.59 -27.06 -9.40
N SER A 10 14.54 -27.07 -8.47
CA SER A 10 15.00 -28.33 -7.86
C SER A 10 13.88 -29.03 -7.07
N ILE A 11 13.03 -28.26 -6.38
CA ILE A 11 11.86 -28.80 -5.67
C ILE A 11 10.80 -29.29 -6.67
N ARG A 12 10.54 -28.54 -7.74
CA ARG A 12 9.57 -28.93 -8.77
C ARG A 12 10.01 -30.19 -9.52
N ALA A 13 11.29 -30.32 -9.86
CA ALA A 13 11.84 -31.49 -10.54
C ALA A 13 11.59 -32.78 -9.73
N ARG A 14 11.70 -32.72 -8.40
CA ARG A 14 11.37 -33.86 -7.53
C ARG A 14 9.90 -34.28 -7.59
N LYS A 15 9.00 -33.35 -7.90
CA LYS A 15 7.55 -33.60 -8.00
C LYS A 15 7.09 -33.91 -9.43
N ALA A 16 7.93 -33.63 -10.42
CA ALA A 16 7.63 -33.92 -11.81
C ALA A 16 7.62 -35.44 -12.07
N PRO A 17 6.66 -35.97 -12.85
CA PRO A 17 6.69 -37.34 -13.34
C PRO A 17 8.02 -37.67 -14.02
N GLY A 18 8.67 -38.76 -13.58
CA GLY A 18 9.98 -39.16 -14.09
C GLY A 18 11.13 -38.21 -13.75
N HIS A 19 10.91 -37.26 -12.82
CA HIS A 19 11.88 -36.23 -12.41
C HIS A 19 12.39 -35.34 -13.55
N CYS A 20 11.63 -35.24 -14.64
CA CYS A 20 11.99 -34.50 -15.83
C CYS A 20 10.94 -33.42 -16.12
N PHE A 21 11.41 -32.28 -16.62
CA PHE A 21 10.52 -31.24 -17.11
C PHE A 21 10.20 -31.47 -18.58
N THR A 22 8.95 -31.20 -18.98
CA THR A 22 8.47 -31.32 -20.37
C THR A 22 8.33 -29.97 -21.06
N GLY A 23 8.58 -28.88 -20.34
CA GLY A 23 8.49 -27.51 -20.83
C GLY A 23 8.76 -26.49 -19.73
N SER A 24 8.53 -25.21 -20.01
CA SER A 24 8.64 -24.12 -19.05
C SER A 24 7.41 -23.21 -19.08
N SER A 25 7.13 -22.56 -17.95
CA SER A 25 6.13 -21.50 -17.88
C SER A 25 6.52 -20.49 -16.80
N TYR A 26 6.16 -19.23 -17.02
CA TYR A 26 6.23 -18.18 -16.00
C TYR A 26 4.86 -17.90 -15.36
N ASN A 27 3.78 -18.56 -15.84
CA ASN A 27 2.42 -18.39 -15.34
C ASN A 27 2.19 -19.26 -14.09
N ALA A 28 1.80 -18.63 -12.99
CA ALA A 28 1.62 -19.32 -11.71
C ALA A 28 0.53 -20.40 -11.74
N LYS A 29 -0.55 -20.20 -12.50
CA LYS A 29 -1.65 -21.17 -12.60
C LYS A 29 -1.22 -22.40 -13.38
N GLU A 30 -0.60 -22.22 -14.54
CA GLU A 30 -0.07 -23.32 -15.35
C GLU A 30 0.96 -24.15 -14.58
N LEU A 31 1.83 -23.49 -13.82
CA LEU A 31 2.82 -24.17 -12.96
C LEU A 31 2.18 -24.92 -11.79
N ALA A 32 1.04 -24.47 -11.27
CA ALA A 32 0.30 -25.16 -10.22
C ALA A 32 -0.41 -26.40 -10.78
N ASP A 33 -1.02 -26.26 -11.95
CA ASP A 33 -1.79 -27.32 -12.61
C ASP A 33 -0.89 -28.40 -13.23
N ASN A 34 0.35 -28.05 -13.64
CA ASN A 34 1.28 -28.97 -14.28
C ASN A 34 2.65 -29.02 -13.55
N PRO A 35 2.92 -30.07 -12.76
CA PRO A 35 4.19 -30.23 -12.05
C PRO A 35 5.39 -30.49 -12.98
N SER A 36 5.15 -30.93 -14.23
CA SER A 36 6.18 -31.16 -15.24
C SER A 36 6.71 -29.88 -15.90
N LEU A 37 6.15 -28.71 -15.57
CA LEU A 37 6.64 -27.44 -16.08
C LEU A 37 7.73 -26.85 -15.19
N GLN A 38 8.83 -26.45 -15.79
CA GLN A 38 9.88 -25.67 -15.15
C GLN A 38 9.40 -24.23 -14.94
N LEU A 39 9.69 -23.65 -13.76
CA LEU A 39 9.50 -22.22 -13.51
C LEU A 39 10.49 -21.42 -14.36
N ASP A 40 9.94 -20.57 -15.21
CA ASP A 40 10.62 -19.53 -15.96
C ASP A 40 10.24 -18.14 -15.44
N TYR A 41 10.93 -17.10 -15.89
CA TYR A 41 10.64 -15.72 -15.50
C TYR A 41 10.93 -14.72 -16.61
N ILE A 42 10.17 -13.63 -16.60
CA ILE A 42 10.43 -12.46 -17.44
C ILE A 42 11.08 -11.38 -16.56
N ALA A 43 12.26 -10.91 -16.95
CA ALA A 43 12.95 -9.83 -16.25
C ALA A 43 12.82 -8.54 -17.06
N ALA A 44 12.13 -7.54 -16.51
CA ALA A 44 12.09 -6.20 -17.08
C ALA A 44 13.19 -5.32 -16.45
N PRO A 45 14.14 -4.76 -17.23
CA PRO A 45 15.16 -3.88 -16.68
C PRO A 45 14.54 -2.55 -16.19
N PRO A 46 15.07 -1.94 -15.10
CA PRO A 46 14.54 -0.69 -14.59
C PRO A 46 14.78 0.46 -15.58
N ARG A 47 13.73 1.23 -15.86
CA ARG A 47 13.76 2.38 -16.79
C ARG A 47 13.52 3.69 -16.04
N MET A 48 14.48 4.11 -15.21
CA MET A 48 14.28 5.25 -14.30
C MET A 48 13.86 6.55 -15.00
N ALA A 49 14.46 6.89 -16.14
CA ALA A 49 14.06 8.08 -16.91
C ALA A 49 12.60 8.00 -17.40
N TYR A 50 12.11 6.80 -17.71
CA TYR A 50 10.72 6.59 -18.11
C TYR A 50 9.76 6.77 -16.93
N TYR A 51 10.13 6.29 -15.74
CA TYR A 51 9.32 6.47 -14.53
C TYR A 51 9.27 7.93 -14.09
N ILE A 52 10.41 8.64 -14.15
CA ILE A 52 10.47 10.09 -13.86
C ILE A 52 9.57 10.85 -14.83
N LYS A 53 9.61 10.53 -16.13
CA LYS A 53 8.73 11.17 -17.12
C LYS A 53 7.25 11.03 -16.74
N HIS A 54 6.82 9.83 -16.36
CA HIS A 54 5.44 9.58 -15.93
C HIS A 54 5.10 10.28 -14.62
N SER A 55 6.01 10.26 -13.66
CA SER A 55 5.88 10.99 -12.39
C SER A 55 5.64 12.49 -12.62
N THR A 56 6.45 13.12 -13.50
CA THR A 56 6.25 14.53 -13.88
C THR A 56 4.91 14.75 -14.58
N GLN A 57 4.47 13.83 -15.44
CA GLN A 57 3.16 13.94 -16.09
C GLN A 57 2.02 13.90 -15.07
N ILE A 58 2.08 12.99 -14.10
CA ILE A 58 1.10 12.88 -13.01
C ILE A 58 1.13 14.13 -12.14
N TYR A 59 2.32 14.62 -11.78
CA TYR A 59 2.48 15.84 -11.00
C TYR A 59 1.85 17.06 -11.69
N ASN A 60 2.04 17.20 -13.01
CA ASN A 60 1.40 18.26 -13.78
C ASN A 60 -0.14 18.19 -13.78
N ILE A 61 -0.72 17.01 -13.57
CA ILE A 61 -2.17 16.86 -13.39
C ILE A 61 -2.58 17.40 -12.02
N TYR A 62 -1.83 17.11 -10.96
CA TYR A 62 -2.10 17.68 -9.63
C TYR A 62 -2.03 19.21 -9.64
N LEU A 63 -1.11 19.80 -10.39
CA LEU A 63 -0.97 21.26 -10.53
C LEU A 63 -2.18 21.94 -11.20
N LYS A 64 -3.09 21.18 -11.84
CA LYS A 64 -4.38 21.74 -12.31
C LYS A 64 -5.34 22.06 -11.15
N TYR A 65 -5.13 21.44 -9.99
CA TYR A 65 -6.05 21.46 -8.86
C TYR A 65 -5.45 22.10 -7.61
N ILE A 66 -4.16 21.87 -7.36
CA ILE A 66 -3.48 22.21 -6.11
C ILE A 66 -2.26 23.08 -6.42
N ALA A 67 -2.07 24.11 -5.61
CA ALA A 67 -0.89 24.96 -5.68
C ALA A 67 0.38 24.16 -5.31
N PRO A 68 1.54 24.43 -5.94
CA PRO A 68 2.76 23.68 -5.66
C PRO A 68 3.18 23.63 -4.19
N GLU A 69 2.86 24.68 -3.42
CA GLU A 69 3.22 24.82 -2.01
C GLU A 69 2.46 23.84 -1.11
N ASP A 70 1.29 23.39 -1.55
CA ASP A 70 0.42 22.44 -0.83
C ASP A 70 0.66 20.98 -1.25
N ILE A 71 1.68 20.73 -2.10
CA ILE A 71 2.09 19.38 -2.53
C ILE A 71 3.49 19.08 -1.98
N HIS A 72 3.59 18.03 -1.16
CA HIS A 72 4.86 17.52 -0.66
C HIS A 72 5.23 16.21 -1.35
N VAL A 73 6.25 16.25 -2.21
CA VAL A 73 6.76 15.07 -2.92
C VAL A 73 7.56 14.18 -1.95
N TYR A 74 7.08 12.95 -1.72
CA TYR A 74 7.73 11.96 -0.86
C TYR A 74 8.64 11.01 -1.65
N SER A 75 8.19 10.60 -2.84
CA SER A 75 8.96 9.79 -3.80
C SER A 75 8.48 10.07 -5.23
N ILE A 76 9.02 9.35 -6.21
CA ILE A 76 8.59 9.46 -7.63
C ILE A 76 7.13 9.04 -7.85
N ASP A 77 6.57 8.25 -6.94
CA ASP A 77 5.23 7.65 -7.04
C ASP A 77 4.31 8.06 -5.88
N GLU A 78 4.79 8.89 -4.95
CA GLU A 78 4.05 9.27 -3.74
C GLU A 78 4.19 10.75 -3.43
N VAL A 79 3.04 11.41 -3.22
CA VAL A 79 2.93 12.80 -2.81
C VAL A 79 1.93 12.91 -1.66
N PHE A 80 2.17 13.86 -0.76
CA PHE A 80 1.16 14.35 0.17
C PHE A 80 0.57 15.65 -0.38
N ILE A 81 -0.73 15.83 -0.18
CA ILE A 81 -1.47 16.98 -0.66
C ILE A 81 -2.29 17.53 0.52
N ASP A 82 -2.11 18.82 0.83
CA ASP A 82 -3.00 19.53 1.76
C ASP A 82 -4.24 20.02 1.00
N LEU A 83 -5.40 19.44 1.32
CA LEU A 83 -6.67 19.78 0.68
C LEU A 83 -7.45 20.84 1.45
N THR A 84 -7.01 21.23 2.65
CA THR A 84 -7.83 21.94 3.64
C THR A 84 -8.53 23.19 3.09
N SER A 85 -7.81 24.06 2.40
CA SER A 85 -8.33 25.32 1.84
C SER A 85 -9.18 25.13 0.58
N TYR A 86 -9.08 23.98 -0.07
CA TYR A 86 -9.71 23.71 -1.36
C TYR A 86 -11.10 23.08 -1.23
N LEU A 87 -11.34 22.33 -0.14
CA LEU A 87 -12.59 21.59 0.09
C LEU A 87 -13.79 22.55 0.18
N ASP A 88 -13.66 23.62 0.95
CA ASP A 88 -14.74 24.61 1.14
C ASP A 88 -15.04 25.38 -0.16
N THR A 89 -13.97 25.75 -0.88
CA THR A 89 -14.07 26.49 -2.15
C THR A 89 -14.81 25.67 -3.22
N LEU A 90 -14.51 24.38 -3.30
CA LEU A 90 -15.08 23.48 -4.31
C LEU A 90 -16.37 22.77 -3.85
N ARG A 91 -16.72 22.89 -2.56
CA ARG A 91 -17.84 22.18 -1.92
C ARG A 91 -17.79 20.66 -2.17
N LEU A 92 -16.58 20.10 -2.10
CA LEU A 92 -16.34 18.66 -2.26
C LEU A 92 -15.89 18.07 -0.92
N THR A 93 -16.29 16.82 -0.68
CA THR A 93 -15.66 16.02 0.37
C THR A 93 -14.21 15.67 -0.02
N PRO A 94 -13.33 15.37 0.96
CA PRO A 94 -11.99 14.88 0.69
C PRO A 94 -11.97 13.69 -0.27
N HIS A 95 -12.90 12.76 -0.09
CA HIS A 95 -13.05 11.58 -0.93
C HIS A 95 -13.39 11.93 -2.39
N GLU A 96 -14.39 12.78 -2.60
CA GLU A 96 -14.78 13.21 -3.95
C GLU A 96 -13.65 13.94 -4.66
N PHE A 97 -12.91 14.77 -3.92
CA PHE A 97 -11.80 15.52 -4.52
C PHE A 97 -10.61 14.61 -4.86
N ALA A 98 -10.23 13.69 -3.97
CA ALA A 98 -9.21 12.68 -4.26
C ALA A 98 -9.63 11.81 -5.46
N MET A 99 -10.87 11.33 -5.49
CA MET A 99 -11.41 10.55 -6.60
C MET A 99 -11.36 11.33 -7.93
N LYS A 100 -11.68 12.62 -7.91
CA LYS A 100 -11.60 13.50 -9.08
C LYS A 100 -10.18 13.57 -9.63
N MET A 101 -9.19 13.82 -8.77
CA MET A 101 -7.79 13.87 -9.18
C MET A 101 -7.28 12.53 -9.72
N ILE A 102 -7.58 11.42 -9.03
CA ILE A 102 -7.14 10.08 -9.45
C ILE A 102 -7.75 9.70 -10.80
N ARG A 103 -9.03 10.04 -11.04
CA ARG A 103 -9.67 9.77 -12.33
C ARG A 103 -9.07 10.60 -13.46
N ASP A 104 -8.67 11.85 -13.23
CA ASP A 104 -7.95 12.66 -14.24
C ASP A 104 -6.57 12.04 -14.54
N VAL A 105 -5.85 11.59 -13.50
CA VAL A 105 -4.60 10.83 -13.67
C VAL A 105 -4.83 9.59 -14.53
N TYR A 106 -5.84 8.78 -14.22
CA TYR A 106 -6.18 7.58 -14.97
C TYR A 106 -6.57 7.88 -16.42
N GLN A 107 -7.42 8.87 -16.66
CA GLN A 107 -7.84 9.26 -18.01
C GLN A 107 -6.68 9.78 -18.86
N THR A 108 -5.74 10.50 -18.25
CA THR A 108 -4.61 11.11 -18.96
C THR A 108 -3.46 10.11 -19.20
N THR A 109 -3.20 9.21 -18.24
CA THR A 109 -1.98 8.38 -18.24
C THR A 109 -2.24 6.88 -18.36
N GLY A 110 -3.48 6.42 -18.12
CA GLY A 110 -3.82 5.01 -17.94
C GLY A 110 -3.35 4.42 -16.60
N ILE A 111 -2.74 5.21 -15.72
CA ILE A 111 -2.23 4.78 -14.42
C ILE A 111 -3.29 5.11 -13.37
N THR A 112 -3.68 4.12 -12.57
CA THR A 112 -4.56 4.31 -11.42
C THR A 112 -3.73 4.53 -10.14
N ALA A 113 -4.33 5.13 -9.13
CA ALA A 113 -3.67 5.44 -7.86
C ALA A 113 -4.51 5.00 -6.65
N THR A 114 -3.82 4.86 -5.52
CA THR A 114 -4.42 4.60 -4.21
C THR A 114 -4.18 5.81 -3.33
N ALA A 115 -5.21 6.27 -2.61
CA ALA A 115 -5.09 7.40 -1.70
C ALA A 115 -5.53 7.03 -0.28
N GLY A 116 -4.84 7.59 0.69
CA GLY A 116 -5.25 7.59 2.09
C GLY A 116 -5.52 9.02 2.53
N ILE A 117 -6.69 9.24 3.12
CA ILE A 117 -7.11 10.53 3.66
C ILE A 117 -6.98 10.47 5.18
N GLY A 118 -6.49 11.54 5.79
CA GLY A 118 -6.44 11.68 7.23
C GLY A 118 -6.21 13.13 7.65
N THR A 119 -6.44 13.40 8.93
CA THR A 119 -6.35 14.76 9.51
C THR A 119 -4.92 15.30 9.61
N ASN A 120 -3.92 14.45 9.33
CA ASN A 120 -2.51 14.81 9.29
C ASN A 120 -1.73 13.85 8.39
N MET A 121 -0.48 14.19 8.10
CA MET A 121 0.39 13.41 7.20
C MET A 121 0.61 11.97 7.66
N TYR A 122 0.69 11.71 8.96
CA TYR A 122 0.84 10.35 9.50
C TYR A 122 -0.41 9.51 9.23
N LEU A 123 -1.59 10.03 9.55
CA LEU A 123 -2.85 9.34 9.28
C LEU A 123 -3.06 9.12 7.78
N ALA A 124 -2.82 10.12 6.93
CA ALA A 124 -2.93 9.95 5.48
C ALA A 124 -2.05 8.80 4.98
N LYS A 125 -0.79 8.74 5.44
CA LYS A 125 0.17 7.70 5.04
C LYS A 125 -0.26 6.30 5.47
N ILE A 126 -0.62 6.11 6.74
CA ILE A 126 -1.00 4.79 7.25
C ILE A 126 -2.35 4.34 6.72
N THR A 127 -3.29 5.27 6.50
CA THR A 127 -4.57 4.98 5.85
C THR A 127 -4.32 4.41 4.46
N MET A 128 -3.41 5.00 3.69
CA MET A 128 -3.05 4.51 2.37
C MET A 128 -2.38 3.12 2.44
N ASP A 129 -1.34 2.98 3.28
CA ASP A 129 -0.50 1.78 3.31
C ASP A 129 -1.20 0.56 3.91
N ILE A 130 -1.96 0.76 5.00
CA ILE A 130 -2.54 -0.33 5.78
C ILE A 130 -3.97 -0.61 5.33
N VAL A 131 -4.77 0.43 5.06
CA VAL A 131 -6.20 0.26 4.76
C VAL A 131 -6.43 0.24 3.26
N ALA A 132 -6.15 1.34 2.56
CA ALA A 132 -6.56 1.53 1.17
C ALA A 132 -5.99 0.45 0.24
N LYS A 133 -4.70 0.10 0.34
CA LYS A 133 -4.05 -0.92 -0.52
C LYS A 133 -4.67 -2.32 -0.41
N HIS A 134 -5.35 -2.63 0.70
CA HIS A 134 -5.96 -3.94 0.95
C HIS A 134 -7.46 -3.97 0.66
N MET A 135 -8.05 -2.83 0.28
CA MET A 135 -9.46 -2.76 -0.11
C MET A 135 -9.68 -3.23 -1.55
N PRO A 136 -10.88 -3.76 -1.88
CA PRO A 136 -11.29 -3.97 -3.25
C PRO A 136 -11.19 -2.66 -4.04
N ALA A 137 -10.65 -2.74 -5.26
CA ALA A 137 -10.67 -1.61 -6.17
C ALA A 137 -12.07 -1.37 -6.72
N ASP A 138 -12.37 -0.12 -7.06
CA ASP A 138 -13.52 0.21 -7.90
C ASP A 138 -13.29 -0.22 -9.37
N LYS A 139 -14.27 0.10 -10.24
CA LYS A 139 -14.23 -0.23 -11.67
C LYS A 139 -13.01 0.34 -12.42
N ASP A 140 -12.42 1.42 -11.92
CA ASP A 140 -11.28 2.14 -12.52
C ASP A 140 -9.96 1.78 -11.81
N GLY A 141 -9.97 0.77 -10.93
CA GLY A 141 -8.80 0.33 -10.17
C GLY A 141 -8.52 1.18 -8.92
N VAL A 142 -9.35 2.18 -8.63
CA VAL A 142 -9.12 3.18 -7.58
C VAL A 142 -9.39 2.58 -6.21
N ARG A 143 -8.54 2.95 -5.24
CA ARG A 143 -8.70 2.62 -3.82
C ARG A 143 -8.52 3.88 -2.99
N ILE A 144 -9.53 4.23 -2.19
CA ILE A 144 -9.47 5.36 -1.28
C ILE A 144 -9.96 4.88 0.08
N ALA A 145 -9.21 5.20 1.12
CA ALA A 145 -9.63 5.00 2.49
C ALA A 145 -9.43 6.28 3.29
N GLU A 146 -10.11 6.37 4.43
CA GLU A 146 -10.10 7.53 5.32
C GLU A 146 -9.93 7.07 6.76
N LEU A 147 -9.04 7.73 7.51
CA LEU A 147 -8.96 7.59 8.96
C LEU A 147 -8.81 8.96 9.63
N ASP A 148 -9.65 9.18 10.63
CA ASP A 148 -9.42 10.14 11.71
C ASP A 148 -8.73 9.46 12.90
N GLU A 149 -8.42 10.22 13.95
CA GLU A 149 -7.78 9.72 15.16
C GLU A 149 -8.60 8.61 15.83
N MET A 150 -9.92 8.69 15.74
CA MET A 150 -10.81 7.79 16.47
C MET A 150 -11.00 6.46 15.75
N SER A 151 -11.18 6.49 14.45
CA SER A 151 -11.19 5.33 13.57
C SER A 151 -9.82 4.66 13.53
N TYR A 152 -8.73 5.42 13.54
CA TYR A 152 -7.37 4.89 13.73
C TYR A 152 -7.28 4.04 15.00
N ARG A 153 -7.71 4.59 16.16
CA ARG A 153 -7.73 3.85 17.43
C ARG A 153 -8.64 2.61 17.40
N ARG A 154 -9.78 2.67 16.73
CA ARG A 154 -10.68 1.52 16.65
C ARG A 154 -10.16 0.41 15.75
N GLN A 155 -9.52 0.77 14.64
CA GLN A 155 -9.16 -0.18 13.58
C GLN A 155 -7.72 -0.68 13.70
N LEU A 156 -6.76 0.18 14.07
CA LEU A 156 -5.34 -0.13 13.91
C LEU A 156 -4.59 -0.32 15.24
N TRP A 157 -5.21 -0.11 16.40
CA TRP A 157 -4.51 -0.18 17.69
C TRP A 157 -3.90 -1.57 17.99
N ASP A 158 -4.57 -2.63 17.53
CA ASP A 158 -4.12 -4.01 17.66
C ASP A 158 -3.51 -4.57 16.36
N HIS A 159 -3.29 -3.72 15.34
CA HIS A 159 -2.78 -4.14 14.03
C HIS A 159 -1.41 -4.81 14.10
N ARG A 160 -1.22 -5.86 13.30
CA ARG A 160 0.04 -6.58 13.15
C ARG A 160 0.27 -6.98 11.69
N PRO A 161 1.54 -7.02 11.25
CA PRO A 161 2.77 -6.75 12.01
C PRO A 161 3.04 -5.25 12.26
N LEU A 162 3.87 -4.93 13.28
CA LEU A 162 4.23 -3.53 13.59
C LEU A 162 5.01 -2.85 12.46
N THR A 163 5.63 -3.63 11.58
CA THR A 163 6.38 -3.14 10.43
C THR A 163 5.52 -2.47 9.36
N ASP A 164 4.20 -2.62 9.44
CA ASP A 164 3.27 -1.97 8.51
C ASP A 164 3.09 -0.48 8.84
N PHE A 165 3.39 -0.08 10.08
CA PHE A 165 3.33 1.32 10.48
C PHE A 165 4.48 2.12 9.87
N TRP A 166 4.14 3.30 9.36
CA TRP A 166 5.12 4.20 8.77
C TRP A 166 6.27 4.51 9.74
N ARG A 167 7.50 4.43 9.23
CA ARG A 167 8.78 4.58 9.97
C ARG A 167 9.11 3.48 10.99
N VAL A 168 8.35 2.38 11.06
CA VAL A 168 8.67 1.24 11.94
C VAL A 168 9.41 0.14 11.15
N GLY A 169 10.74 0.18 11.16
CA GLY A 169 11.56 -0.88 10.57
C GLY A 169 11.67 -2.13 11.46
N ARG A 170 12.15 -3.25 10.90
CA ARG A 170 12.34 -4.53 11.61
C ARG A 170 13.11 -4.41 12.92
N GLY A 171 14.12 -3.54 12.97
CA GLY A 171 14.92 -3.30 14.17
C GLY A 171 14.11 -2.65 15.30
N TYR A 172 13.26 -1.67 14.97
CA TYR A 172 12.36 -1.04 15.94
C TYR A 172 11.26 -2.00 16.38
N ALA A 173 10.63 -2.70 15.42
CA ALA A 173 9.60 -3.70 15.71
C ALA A 173 10.12 -4.75 16.69
N LYS A 174 11.30 -5.34 16.42
CA LYS A 174 11.93 -6.32 17.31
C LYS A 174 12.15 -5.77 18.72
N LYS A 175 12.70 -4.56 18.86
CA LYS A 175 12.94 -3.94 20.18
C LYS A 175 11.63 -3.66 20.95
N LEU A 176 10.57 -3.27 20.26
CA LEU A 176 9.26 -3.03 20.87
C LEU A 176 8.62 -4.34 21.31
N GLU A 177 8.71 -5.38 20.48
CA GLU A 177 8.20 -6.73 20.76
C GLU A 177 8.93 -7.40 21.92
N GLU A 178 10.26 -7.24 22.03
CA GLU A 178 11.07 -7.75 23.14
C GLU A 178 10.69 -7.10 24.48
N ARG A 179 10.26 -5.84 24.47
CA ARG A 179 9.88 -5.09 25.68
C ARG A 179 8.43 -5.30 26.10
N ALA A 180 7.73 -6.25 25.48
CA ALA A 180 6.30 -6.43 25.64
C ALA A 180 5.46 -5.16 25.42
N ILE A 181 6.01 -4.19 24.68
CA ILE A 181 5.28 -3.02 24.20
C ILE A 181 4.49 -3.49 22.98
N TYR A 182 3.49 -4.30 23.27
CA TYR A 182 2.41 -4.63 22.37
C TYR A 182 1.25 -3.70 22.75
N TYR A 183 0.80 -2.86 21.82
CA TYR A 183 -0.24 -1.86 22.06
C TYR A 183 -1.58 -2.41 22.62
N GLY A 184 -1.78 -3.73 22.64
CA GLY A 184 -2.99 -4.39 23.16
C GLY A 184 -2.96 -4.85 24.63
N ARG A 185 -1.80 -5.11 25.28
CA ARG A 185 -1.81 -5.65 26.66
C ARG A 185 -1.97 -4.58 27.74
N TYR A 186 -1.36 -3.41 27.57
CA TYR A 186 -1.62 -2.26 28.45
C TYR A 186 -3.06 -1.74 28.30
N CYS A 187 -3.65 -1.84 27.11
CA CYS A 187 -5.00 -1.38 26.86
C CYS A 187 -6.07 -2.27 27.49
N SER A 188 -5.83 -3.59 27.64
CA SER A 188 -6.77 -4.46 28.37
C SER A 188 -6.83 -4.17 29.88
N LEU A 189 -5.73 -3.70 30.46
CA LEU A 189 -5.69 -3.24 31.85
C LEU A 189 -6.36 -1.86 32.00
N LEU A 190 -6.11 -0.93 31.08
CA LEU A 190 -6.75 0.40 31.07
C LEU A 190 -8.23 0.36 30.65
N ARG A 191 -8.69 -0.66 29.89
CA ARG A 191 -10.12 -0.87 29.60
C ARG A 191 -10.94 -1.22 30.85
N ARG A 192 -10.31 -1.88 31.83
CA ARG A 192 -10.96 -2.15 33.12
C ARG A 192 -11.05 -0.89 33.98
N GLU A 193 -10.09 0.01 33.92
CA GLU A 193 -10.12 1.28 34.66
C GLU A 193 -11.05 2.31 34.02
N ALA A 194 -11.11 2.41 32.68
CA ALA A 194 -11.98 3.35 31.99
C ALA A 194 -13.48 3.02 32.13
N ASN A 195 -13.84 1.73 32.21
CA ASN A 195 -15.22 1.30 32.47
C ASN A 195 -15.63 1.37 33.95
N GLY A 196 -14.70 1.63 34.87
CA GLY A 196 -14.97 1.84 36.30
C GLY A 196 -15.28 3.30 36.67
N PHE A 197 -15.10 4.24 35.72
CA PHE A 197 -15.35 5.67 35.92
C PHE A 197 -16.72 6.15 35.36
N LEU A 198 -17.53 5.23 34.83
CA LEU A 198 -18.89 5.47 34.35
C LEU A 198 -19.92 4.60 35.13
N GLN A 199 -19.75 4.52 36.45
CA GLN A 199 -20.81 4.19 37.40
C GLN A 199 -20.85 5.25 38.50
#